data_AF-A0A9Q1M8K0-F1
#
_entry.id   AF-A0A9Q1M8K0-F1
#
_cell.length_a   1.000
_cell.length_b   1.000
_cell.length_c   1.000
_cell.angle_alpha   90.00
_cell.angle_beta   90.00
_cell.angle_gamma   90.00
#
_symmetry.space_group_name_H-M   'P 1'
#
loop_
_entity.id
_entity.type
_entity.pdbx_description
1 polymer ?
#
loop_
_entity_poly.entity_id
_entity_poly.type
_entity_poly.pdbx_seq_one_letter_code
_entity_poly.pdbx_strand_id
1 'polypeptide(L)'
;MLRLEGSNAEEDLMVINALIGMYAKCKEMKIAQAMFEDIDRRDRNVVTWIVMIGGHAQHGDANDALELFSAMLKNEYSVFPNAYSISCALVACTRLSSLRIVEVHKQIIGLRFGTLRLSRRVTQKHQQLVLQIGF
;
A
#
# COMPACT_ATOMS: atom_id res chain seq x y z
N MET A 1 -37.67 7.45 -7.87
CA MET A 1 -36.70 7.78 -6.82
C MET A 1 -36.72 6.64 -5.81
N LEU A 2 -35.84 5.64 -5.96
CA LEU A 2 -35.64 4.56 -4.99
C LEU A 2 -34.12 4.35 -4.88
N ARG A 3 -33.54 4.92 -3.82
CA ARG A 3 -32.19 4.57 -3.36
C ARG A 3 -32.29 3.16 -2.79
N LEU A 4 -31.70 2.19 -3.48
CA LEU A 4 -31.38 0.90 -2.88
C LEU A 4 -30.12 1.11 -2.04
N GLU A 5 -30.30 1.29 -0.74
CA GLU A 5 -29.27 1.10 0.26
C GLU A 5 -28.98 -0.41 0.32
N GLY A 6 -27.77 -0.82 -0.08
CA GLY A 6 -27.42 -2.24 -0.05
C GLY A 6 -26.15 -2.69 -0.75
N SER A 7 -25.29 -1.79 -1.23
CA SER A 7 -23.89 -2.17 -1.49
C SER A 7 -23.03 -1.54 -0.41
N ASN A 8 -22.48 -2.39 0.46
CA ASN A 8 -21.45 -1.96 1.38
C ASN A 8 -20.23 -1.68 0.50
N ALA A 9 -19.81 -0.43 0.37
CA ALA A 9 -18.72 -0.04 -0.53
C ALA A 9 -17.43 -0.85 -0.27
N GLU A 10 -17.26 -1.34 0.95
CA GLU A 10 -16.17 -2.24 1.33
C GLU A 10 -16.30 -3.65 0.73
N GLU A 11 -17.51 -4.21 0.67
CA GLU A 11 -17.79 -5.50 0.04
C GLU A 11 -17.60 -5.43 -1.48
N ASP A 12 -18.07 -4.34 -2.11
CA ASP A 12 -17.83 -4.09 -3.53
C ASP A 12 -16.32 -4.00 -3.82
N LEU A 13 -15.57 -3.30 -2.98
CA LEU A 13 -14.11 -3.22 -3.11
C LEU A 13 -13.43 -4.57 -2.91
N MET A 14 -13.92 -5.42 -1.99
CA MET A 14 -13.42 -6.79 -1.83
C MET A 14 -13.65 -7.63 -3.10
N VAL A 15 -14.83 -7.53 -3.71
CA VAL A 15 -15.15 -8.24 -4.96
C VAL A 15 -14.24 -7.74 -6.08
N ILE A 16 -14.07 -6.42 -6.23
CA ILE A 16 -13.19 -5.83 -7.24
C ILE A 16 -11.74 -6.31 -7.04
N ASN A 17 -11.24 -6.34 -5.81
CA ASN A 17 -9.90 -6.82 -5.51
C ASN A 17 -9.70 -8.31 -5.86
N ALA A 18 -10.72 -9.14 -5.61
CA ALA A 18 -10.70 -10.54 -6.00
C ALA A 18 -10.66 -10.71 -7.54
N LEU A 19 -11.42 -9.88 -8.27
CA LEU A 19 -11.41 -9.86 -9.73
C LEU A 19 -10.05 -9.39 -10.26
N ILE A 20 -9.48 -8.31 -9.74
CA ILE A 20 -8.13 -7.83 -10.10
C ILE A 20 -7.11 -8.95 -9.92
N GLY A 21 -7.13 -9.62 -8.76
CA GLY A 21 -6.23 -10.74 -8.49
C GLY A 21 -6.42 -11.94 -9.42
N MET A 22 -7.67 -12.21 -9.84
CA MET A 22 -7.99 -13.29 -10.78
C MET A 22 -7.50 -12.97 -12.21
N TYR A 23 -7.80 -11.78 -12.73
CA TYR A 23 -7.29 -11.35 -14.04
C TYR A 23 -5.77 -11.27 -14.09
N ALA A 24 -5.14 -10.78 -13.01
CA ALA A 24 -3.69 -10.80 -12.88
C ALA A 24 -3.14 -12.23 -12.99
N LYS A 25 -3.70 -13.21 -12.26
CA LYS A 25 -3.28 -14.63 -12.34
C LYS A 25 -3.50 -15.24 -13.73
N CYS A 26 -4.51 -14.78 -14.47
CA CYS A 26 -4.79 -15.21 -15.83
C CYS A 26 -3.89 -14.55 -16.89
N LYS A 27 -2.87 -13.78 -16.50
CA LYS A 27 -1.99 -12.99 -17.38
C LYS A 27 -2.70 -11.85 -18.12
N GLU A 28 -3.93 -11.52 -17.74
CA GLU A 28 -4.72 -10.43 -18.31
C GLU A 28 -4.46 -9.12 -17.56
N MET A 29 -3.18 -8.70 -17.51
CA MET A 29 -2.75 -7.56 -16.71
C MET A 29 -3.41 -6.24 -17.12
N LYS A 30 -3.74 -6.08 -18.40
CA LYS A 30 -4.43 -4.89 -18.91
C LYS A 30 -5.81 -4.71 -18.29
N ILE A 31 -6.55 -5.80 -18.12
CA ILE A 31 -7.88 -5.79 -17.51
C ILE A 31 -7.76 -5.53 -16.00
N ALA A 32 -6.80 -6.18 -15.35
CA ALA A 32 -6.49 -5.94 -13.94
C ALA A 32 -6.14 -4.46 -13.69
N GLN A 33 -5.35 -3.85 -14.57
CA GLN A 33 -4.94 -2.46 -14.47
C GLN A 33 -6.09 -1.48 -14.73
N ALA A 34 -6.94 -1.74 -15.73
CA ALA A 34 -8.13 -0.93 -15.97
C ALA A 34 -9.06 -0.89 -14.75
N MET A 35 -9.35 -2.05 -14.15
CA MET A 35 -10.17 -2.10 -12.93
C MET A 35 -9.50 -1.41 -11.74
N PHE A 36 -8.17 -1.51 -11.60
CA PHE A 36 -7.43 -0.80 -10.58
C PHE A 36 -7.50 0.73 -10.77
N GLU A 37 -7.48 1.20 -12.01
CA GLU A 37 -7.57 2.61 -12.37
C GLU A 37 -8.97 3.19 -12.15
N ASP A 38 -10.02 2.38 -12.37
CA ASP A 38 -11.42 2.74 -12.12
C ASP A 38 -11.76 2.97 -10.64
N ILE A 39 -10.98 2.40 -9.71
CA ILE A 39 -11.16 2.66 -8.27
C ILE A 39 -10.62 4.05 -7.94
N ASP A 40 -11.43 4.91 -7.31
CA ASP A 40 -10.99 6.22 -6.83
C ASP A 40 -9.79 6.05 -5.87
N ARG A 41 -8.77 6.91 -6.02
CA ARG A 41 -7.54 6.85 -5.23
C ARG A 41 -7.76 6.90 -3.72
N ARG A 42 -8.86 7.53 -3.27
CA ARG A 42 -9.24 7.61 -1.85
C ARG A 42 -9.81 6.29 -1.32
N ASP A 43 -10.39 5.47 -2.20
CA ASP A 43 -11.07 4.23 -1.86
C ASP A 43 -10.12 3.01 -2.00
N ARG A 44 -8.95 3.19 -2.62
CA ARG A 44 -7.92 2.15 -2.73
C ARG A 44 -7.30 1.83 -1.38
N ASN A 45 -7.67 0.68 -0.81
CA ASN A 45 -7.07 0.15 0.41
C ASN A 45 -5.78 -0.63 0.15
N VAL A 46 -5.10 -1.06 1.22
CA VAL A 46 -3.84 -1.81 1.18
C VAL A 46 -3.95 -3.07 0.29
N VAL A 47 -5.08 -3.78 0.34
CA VAL A 47 -5.29 -5.01 -0.44
C VAL A 47 -5.27 -4.71 -1.94
N THR A 48 -5.91 -3.62 -2.36
CA THR A 48 -5.98 -3.15 -3.75
C THR A 48 -4.58 -2.96 -4.36
N TRP A 49 -3.68 -2.33 -3.61
CA TRP A 49 -2.30 -2.15 -4.05
C TRP A 49 -1.51 -3.45 -4.06
N ILE A 50 -1.69 -4.31 -3.05
CA ILE A 50 -1.00 -5.61 -2.96
C ILE A 50 -1.34 -6.49 -4.15
N VAL A 51 -2.61 -6.62 -4.52
CA VAL A 51 -3.02 -7.51 -5.61
C VAL A 51 -2.41 -7.06 -6.94
N MET A 52 -2.32 -5.74 -7.16
CA MET A 52 -1.73 -5.18 -8.38
C MET A 52 -0.20 -5.31 -8.40
N ILE A 53 0.48 -4.96 -7.30
CA ILE A 53 1.95 -5.09 -7.15
C ILE A 53 2.36 -6.56 -7.27
N GLY A 54 1.63 -7.46 -6.61
CA GLY A 54 1.85 -8.91 -6.68
C GLY A 54 1.62 -9.46 -8.08
N GLY A 55 0.63 -8.94 -8.81
CA GLY A 55 0.40 -9.22 -10.22
C GLY A 55 1.62 -8.92 -11.07
N HIS A 56 2.11 -7.68 -11.08
CA HIS A 56 3.29 -7.30 -11.88
C HIS A 56 4.56 -8.07 -11.45
N ALA A 57 4.77 -8.27 -10.15
CA ALA A 57 5.92 -9.04 -9.64
C ALA A 57 5.94 -10.51 -10.13
N GLN A 58 4.77 -11.13 -10.28
CA GLN A 58 4.65 -12.51 -10.74
C GLN A 58 4.94 -12.67 -12.23
N HIS A 59 4.64 -11.64 -13.04
CA HIS A 59 4.79 -11.68 -14.50
C HIS A 59 6.16 -11.21 -15.01
N GLY A 60 7.04 -10.74 -14.11
CA GLY A 60 8.38 -10.25 -14.47
C GLY A 60 8.44 -8.74 -14.68
N ASP A 61 7.31 -8.05 -14.51
CA ASP A 61 7.14 -6.60 -14.68
C ASP A 61 7.56 -5.84 -13.41
N ALA A 62 8.77 -6.13 -12.93
CA ALA A 62 9.18 -5.69 -11.60
C ALA A 62 9.49 -4.18 -11.52
N ASN A 63 9.64 -3.50 -12.66
CA ASN A 63 9.66 -2.02 -12.69
C ASN A 63 8.28 -1.46 -12.36
N ASP A 64 7.24 -1.92 -13.04
CA ASP A 64 5.85 -1.49 -12.83
C ASP A 64 5.39 -1.79 -11.40
N ALA A 65 5.76 -2.97 -10.87
CA ALA A 65 5.48 -3.33 -9.49
C ALA A 65 6.05 -2.32 -8.46
N LEU A 66 7.25 -1.77 -8.73
CA LEU A 66 7.92 -0.84 -7.84
C LEU A 66 7.47 0.61 -8.05
N GLU A 67 7.04 0.98 -9.26
CA GLU A 67 6.35 2.24 -9.51
C GLU A 67 5.02 2.28 -8.77
N LEU A 68 4.25 1.19 -8.81
CA LEU A 68 3.02 1.02 -8.03
C LEU A 68 3.28 1.09 -6.52
N PHE A 69 4.36 0.47 -6.04
CA PHE A 69 4.75 0.58 -4.63
C PHE A 69 5.12 2.03 -4.25
N SER A 70 5.84 2.74 -5.11
CA SER A 70 6.14 4.17 -4.88
C SER A 70 4.88 5.02 -4.88
N ALA A 71 3.93 4.75 -5.78
CA ALA A 71 2.63 5.42 -5.83
C ALA A 71 1.79 5.15 -4.57
N MET A 72 1.83 3.91 -4.05
CA MET A 72 1.19 3.57 -2.76
C MET A 72 1.77 4.41 -1.61
N LEU A 73 3.11 4.57 -1.56
CA LEU A 73 3.79 5.35 -0.52
C LEU A 73 3.55 6.87 -0.61
N LYS A 74 3.35 7.39 -1.84
CA LYS A 74 3.07 8.81 -2.08
C LYS A 74 1.58 9.15 -1.95
N ASN A 75 0.72 8.16 -1.76
CA ASN A 75 -0.70 8.38 -1.63
C ASN A 75 -0.99 9.17 -0.33
N GLU A 76 -1.61 10.34 -0.48
CA GLU A 76 -1.94 11.26 0.61
C GLU A 76 -2.97 10.67 1.59
N TYR A 77 -3.73 9.65 1.16
CA TYR A 77 -4.78 9.00 1.93
C TYR A 77 -4.28 7.91 2.91
N SER A 78 -2.98 7.93 3.27
CA SER A 78 -2.39 7.11 4.34
C SER A 78 -2.69 5.61 4.24
N VAL A 79 -2.33 4.99 3.12
CA VAL A 79 -2.27 3.53 2.99
C VAL A 79 -0.93 3.06 3.52
N PHE A 80 -0.86 2.67 4.79
CA PHE A 80 0.40 2.17 5.37
C PHE A 80 0.71 0.77 4.81
N PRO A 81 1.92 0.53 4.25
CA PRO A 81 2.32 -0.79 3.79
C PRO A 81 2.27 -1.79 4.96
N ASN A 82 1.49 -2.86 4.83
CA ASN A 82 1.52 -3.96 5.78
C ASN A 82 2.73 -4.88 5.50
N ALA A 83 3.03 -5.80 6.42
CA ALA A 83 4.15 -6.73 6.28
C ALA A 83 4.11 -7.53 4.96
N TYR A 84 2.92 -7.84 4.46
CA TYR A 84 2.72 -8.54 3.19
C TYR A 84 3.07 -7.67 1.97
N SER A 85 2.72 -6.38 2.00
CA SER A 85 3.09 -5.40 0.96
C SER A 85 4.61 -5.31 0.82
N ILE A 86 5.31 -5.32 1.95
CA ILE A 86 6.78 -5.30 2.02
C ILE A 86 7.35 -6.62 1.46
N SER A 87 6.76 -7.77 1.79
CA SER A 87 7.17 -9.05 1.23
C SER A 87 6.99 -9.14 -0.29
N CYS A 88 5.87 -8.64 -0.85
CA CYS A 88 5.65 -8.60 -2.30
C CYS A 88 6.68 -7.71 -3.01
N ALA A 89 6.97 -6.52 -2.45
CA ALA A 89 8.01 -5.63 -2.98
C ALA A 89 9.40 -6.29 -2.92
N LEU A 90 9.72 -7.02 -1.84
CA LEU A 90 10.97 -7.76 -1.71
C LEU A 90 11.08 -8.90 -2.73
N VAL A 91 10.00 -9.64 -3.01
CA VAL A 91 9.98 -10.70 -4.03
C VAL A 91 10.13 -10.13 -5.46
N ALA A 92 9.55 -8.96 -5.73
CA ALA A 92 9.81 -8.25 -6.98
C ALA A 92 11.30 -7.86 -7.11
N CYS A 93 11.91 -7.43 -6.01
CA CYS A 93 13.33 -7.09 -5.95
C CYS A 93 14.28 -8.30 -6.05
N THR A 94 13.92 -9.50 -5.56
CA THR A 94 14.79 -10.68 -5.71
C THR A 94 14.85 -11.19 -7.14
N ARG A 95 13.83 -10.89 -7.96
CA ARG A 95 13.78 -11.20 -9.39
C ARG A 95 14.53 -10.18 -10.27
N LEU A 96 14.82 -8.98 -9.76
CA LEU A 96 15.63 -7.94 -10.41
C LEU A 96 16.96 -7.79 -9.66
N SER A 97 18.04 -8.38 -10.18
CA SER A 97 19.43 -8.28 -9.71
C SER A 97 19.76 -7.08 -8.78
N SER A 98 19.97 -7.39 -7.49
CA SER A 98 20.64 -6.71 -6.35
C SER A 98 20.66 -5.19 -6.14
N LEU A 99 20.54 -4.33 -7.15
CA LEU A 99 20.80 -2.89 -7.03
C LEU A 99 19.66 -2.08 -6.37
N ARG A 100 18.43 -2.63 -6.32
CA ARG A 100 17.25 -1.92 -5.78
C ARG A 100 16.84 -2.32 -4.36
N ILE A 101 17.47 -3.35 -3.80
CA ILE A 101 17.27 -3.78 -2.41
C ILE A 101 17.64 -2.63 -1.46
N VAL A 102 18.70 -1.87 -1.77
CA VAL A 102 19.18 -0.76 -0.94
C VAL A 102 18.18 0.39 -0.88
N GLU A 103 17.47 0.69 -1.97
CA GLU A 103 16.50 1.79 -2.03
C GLU A 103 15.22 1.46 -1.25
N VAL A 104 14.71 0.23 -1.36
CA VAL A 104 13.58 -0.24 -0.55
C VAL A 104 13.96 -0.32 0.93
N HIS A 105 15.16 -0.80 1.24
CA HIS A 105 15.68 -0.83 2.60
C HIS A 105 15.79 0.59 3.19
N LYS A 106 16.25 1.57 2.42
CA LYS A 106 16.30 2.99 2.80
C LYS A 106 14.91 3.57 3.06
N GLN A 107 13.91 3.23 2.24
CA GLN A 107 12.53 3.69 2.43
C GLN A 107 11.88 3.08 3.69
N ILE A 108 12.10 1.78 3.96
CA ILE A 108 11.62 1.10 5.18
C ILE A 108 12.28 1.69 6.42
N ILE A 109 13.60 1.91 6.38
CA ILE A 109 14.35 2.56 7.46
C ILE A 109 13.83 3.99 7.68
N GLY A 110 13.56 4.74 6.61
CA GLY A 110 12.97 6.08 6.67
C GLY A 110 11.60 6.10 7.34
N LEU A 111 10.70 5.17 6.99
CA LEU A 111 9.39 5.01 7.63
C LEU A 111 9.50 4.68 9.12
N ARG A 112 10.46 3.83 9.50
CA ARG A 112 10.71 3.43 10.90
C ARG A 112 11.30 4.58 11.73
N PHE A 113 12.15 5.41 11.16
CA PHE A 113 12.66 6.60 11.85
C PHE A 113 11.64 7.74 11.90
N GLY A 114 10.76 7.87 10.90
CA GLY A 114 9.65 8.83 10.92
C GLY A 114 8.65 8.53 12.05
N THR A 115 8.25 7.28 12.21
CA THR A 115 7.35 6.83 13.29
C THR A 115 7.99 6.97 14.68
N LEU A 116 9.30 6.68 14.81
CA LEU A 116 10.03 6.92 16.06
C LEU A 116 10.16 8.41 16.41
N ARG A 117 10.33 9.30 15.43
CA ARG A 117 10.35 10.76 15.66
C ARG A 117 8.99 11.31 16.05
N LEU A 118 7.91 10.82 15.43
CA LEU A 118 6.54 11.18 15.81
C LEU A 118 6.20 10.65 17.22
N SER A 119 6.55 9.39 17.51
CA SER A 119 6.38 8.79 18.84
C SER A 119 7.16 9.53 19.92
N ARG A 120 8.43 9.90 19.67
CA ARG A 120 9.24 10.72 20.59
C ARG A 120 8.67 12.12 20.79
N ARG A 121 8.16 12.78 19.74
CA ARG A 121 7.51 14.10 19.87
C ARG A 121 6.21 14.02 20.68
N VAL A 122 5.44 12.93 20.54
CA VAL A 122 4.21 12.72 21.32
C VAL A 122 4.54 12.47 22.79
N THR A 123 5.52 11.61 23.09
CA THR A 123 5.96 11.36 24.48
C THR A 123 6.57 12.59 25.14
N GLN A 124 7.37 13.38 24.40
CA GLN A 124 7.96 14.61 24.93
C GLN A 124 6.90 15.68 25.21
N LYS A 125 5.89 15.84 24.33
CA LYS A 125 4.75 16.72 24.61
C LYS A 125 3.91 16.24 25.79
N HIS A 126 3.71 14.93 25.93
CA HIS A 126 2.98 14.35 27.07
C HIS A 126 3.70 14.61 28.40
N GLN A 127 5.02 14.40 28.46
CA GLN A 127 5.83 14.74 29.65
C GLN A 127 5.79 16.24 29.98
N GLN A 128 5.83 17.11 28.97
CA GLN A 128 5.79 18.56 29.17
C GLN A 128 4.41 19.04 29.65
N LEU A 129 3.34 18.38 29.22
CA LEU A 129 1.97 18.66 29.70
C LEU A 129 1.76 18.19 31.15
N VAL A 130 2.30 17.02 31.52
CA VAL A 130 2.23 16.50 32.91
C VAL A 130 2.99 17.41 33.88
N LEU A 131 4.12 18.01 33.45
CA LEU A 131 4.86 19.00 34.24
C LEU A 131 4.12 20.35 34.38
N GLN A 132 3.23 20.70 33.44
CA GLN A 132 2.43 21.93 33.52
C GLN A 132 1.15 21.77 34.37
N ILE A 133 0.65 20.54 34.54
CA ILE A 133 -0.62 20.27 35.26
C ILE A 133 -0.42 20.07 36.77
N GLY A 134 0.82 19.90 37.25
CA GLY A 134 1.17 20.06 38.68
C GLY A 134 0.45 19.09 39.62
N PHE A 135 1.04 17.90 39.80
CA PHE A 135 0.94 17.13 41.04
C PHE A 135 2.32 17.07 41.67
#